data_AF-A0A3S5HME3-F1
#
_entry.id   AF-A0A3S5HME3-F1
#
_cell.length_a   1.000
_cell.length_b   1.000
_cell.length_c   1.000
_cell.angle_alpha   90.00
_cell.angle_beta   90.00
_cell.angle_gamma   90.00
#
_symmetry.space_group_name_H-M   'P 1'
#
loop_
_entity.id
_entity.type
_entity.pdbx_description
1 polymer ?
#
loop_
_entity_poly.entity_id
_entity_poly.type
_entity_poly.pdbx_seq_one_letter_code
_entity_poly.pdbx_strand_id
1 'polypeptide(L)'
;MFNRYLVDGLRDGSAGLDGDGDITLDELYGYVHDRVVDEIPQQRPKKQDNIEGRIIIARNVNWSLPTHLRHSLNSPIAVGRLAALDALDHLYRIGNDPVRRRVTSEYQ
;
A
#
# COMPACT_ATOMS: atom_id res chain seq x y z
N MET A 1 -4.05 11.03 19.96
CA MET A 1 -3.42 10.97 18.62
C MET A 1 -3.24 9.55 18.11
N PHE A 2 -2.56 8.65 18.83
CA PHE A 2 -2.37 7.26 18.37
C PHE A 2 -3.62 6.58 17.79
N ASN A 3 -4.70 6.45 18.59
CA ASN A 3 -5.94 5.79 18.13
C ASN A 3 -6.58 6.49 16.92
N ARG A 4 -6.41 7.80 16.79
CA ARG A 4 -6.94 8.56 15.65
C ARG A 4 -6.20 8.13 14.37
N TYR A 5 -4.87 8.15 14.37
CA TYR A 5 -4.10 7.72 13.20
C TYR A 5 -4.29 6.24 12.88
N LEU A 6 -4.49 5.39 13.88
CA LEU A 6 -4.81 3.98 13.66
C LEU A 6 -6.12 3.83 12.87
N VAL A 7 -7.17 4.56 13.29
CA VAL A 7 -8.47 4.53 12.61
C VAL A 7 -8.39 5.20 11.25
N ASP A 8 -7.74 6.37 11.15
CA ASP A 8 -7.61 7.12 9.91
C ASP A 8 -6.89 6.27 8.85
N GLY A 9 -5.72 5.70 9.17
CA GLY A 9 -4.93 4.89 8.24
C GLY A 9 -5.63 3.63 7.73
N LEU A 10 -6.48 3.00 8.55
CA LEU A 10 -7.31 1.87 8.11
C LEU A 10 -8.52 2.34 7.28
N ARG A 11 -9.15 3.44 7.67
CA ARG A 11 -10.36 3.96 7.02
C ARG A 11 -10.07 4.55 5.65
N ASP A 12 -8.96 5.28 5.52
CA ASP A 12 -8.55 5.92 4.29
C ASP A 12 -7.54 5.09 3.48
N GLY A 13 -7.02 4.00 4.05
CA GLY A 13 -6.07 3.11 3.39
C GLY A 13 -4.65 3.66 3.29
N SER A 14 -4.35 4.81 3.89
CA SER A 14 -3.03 5.44 3.87
C SER A 14 -1.98 4.68 4.68
N ALA A 15 -2.41 3.72 5.49
CA ALA A 15 -1.52 2.79 6.17
C ALA A 15 -0.99 1.65 5.27
N GLY A 16 -1.53 1.43 4.06
CA GLY A 16 -0.97 0.44 3.12
C GLY A 16 0.13 1.09 2.27
N LEU A 17 1.38 0.70 2.48
CA LEU A 17 2.56 1.42 1.99
C LEU A 17 3.27 0.71 0.83
N ASP A 18 3.17 -0.61 0.75
CA ASP A 18 3.85 -1.41 -0.29
C ASP A 18 3.01 -1.58 -1.58
N GLY A 19 1.73 -1.23 -1.53
CA GLY A 19 0.83 -1.28 -2.69
C GLY A 19 0.37 -2.68 -3.07
N ASP A 20 0.53 -3.70 -2.22
CA ASP A 20 0.05 -5.05 -2.45
C ASP A 20 -1.48 -5.21 -2.23
N GLY A 21 -2.12 -4.17 -1.70
CA GLY A 21 -3.56 -4.10 -1.47
C GLY A 21 -4.01 -4.64 -0.12
N ASP A 22 -3.11 -5.13 0.71
CA ASP A 22 -3.32 -5.41 2.13
C ASP A 22 -2.76 -4.27 2.99
N ILE A 23 -3.11 -4.28 4.28
CA ILE A 23 -2.52 -3.43 5.30
C ILE A 23 -2.05 -4.36 6.40
N THR A 24 -0.74 -4.40 6.62
CA THR A 24 -0.12 -5.22 7.66
C THR A 24 -0.07 -4.52 9.01
N LEU A 25 0.19 -5.31 10.06
CA LEU A 25 0.51 -4.75 11.37
C LEU A 25 1.74 -3.85 11.32
N ASP A 26 2.76 -4.22 10.53
CA ASP A 26 4.00 -3.46 10.39
C ASP A 26 3.79 -2.12 9.70
N GLU A 27 3.06 -2.10 8.59
CA GLU A 27 2.76 -0.86 7.88
C GLU A 27 1.83 0.04 8.69
N LEU A 28 0.80 -0.54 9.33
CA LEU A 28 -0.10 0.23 10.21
C LEU A 28 0.67 0.84 11.38
N TYR A 29 1.56 0.09 12.01
CA TYR A 29 2.40 0.62 13.08
C TYR A 29 3.34 1.72 12.56
N GLY A 30 4.04 1.49 11.44
CA GLY A 30 4.94 2.46 10.83
C GLY A 30 4.23 3.77 10.52
N TYR A 31 3.08 3.69 9.84
CA TYR A 31 2.22 4.84 9.56
C TYR A 31 1.83 5.60 10.84
N VAL A 32 1.33 4.90 11.86
CA VAL A 32 0.90 5.55 13.11
C VAL A 32 2.08 6.15 13.86
N HIS A 33 3.22 5.46 13.88
CA HIS A 33 4.44 5.95 14.51
C HIS A 33 4.88 7.26 13.87
N ASP A 34 4.99 7.31 12.55
CA ASP A 34 5.45 8.51 11.82
C ASP A 34 4.50 9.67 12.03
N ARG A 35 3.19 9.45 11.91
CA ARG A 35 2.17 10.49 12.15
C ARG A 35 2.19 11.04 13.57
N VAL A 36 2.39 10.18 14.58
CA VAL A 36 2.47 10.61 15.97
C VAL A 36 3.75 11.40 16.23
N VAL A 37 4.89 10.98 15.67
CA VAL A 37 6.17 11.69 15.83
C VAL A 37 6.15 13.04 15.11
N ASP A 38 5.55 13.12 13.93
CA ASP A 38 5.40 14.37 13.17
C ASP A 38 4.54 15.39 13.92
N GLU A 39 3.48 14.94 14.59
CA GLU A 39 2.57 15.84 15.32
C GLU A 39 3.07 16.16 16.74
N ILE A 40 3.63 15.17 17.44
CA ILE A 40 4.10 15.30 18.82
C ILE A 40 5.48 14.63 18.94
N PRO A 41 6.58 15.36 18.64
CA PRO A 41 7.93 14.78 18.58
C PRO A 41 8.43 14.09 19.85
N GLN A 42 7.88 14.45 21.02
CA GLN A 42 8.22 13.79 22.29
C GLN A 42 7.46 12.47 22.51
N GLN A 43 6.40 12.20 21.75
CA GLN A 43 5.64 10.96 21.82
C GLN A 43 6.17 9.97 20.77
N ARG A 44 6.73 8.85 21.24
CA ARG A 44 7.19 7.75 20.37
C ARG A 44 6.40 6.49 20.67
N PRO A 45 5.37 6.15 19.87
CA PRO A 45 4.67 4.88 20.00
C PRO A 45 5.65 3.71 20.01
N LYS A 46 5.31 2.65 20.75
CA LYS A 46 6.10 1.43 20.80
C LYS A 46 5.29 0.26 20.29
N LYS A 47 5.93 -0.62 19.53
CA LYS A 47 5.44 -1.96 19.19
C LYS A 47 6.22 -2.98 20.00
N GLN A 48 5.53 -3.97 20.55
CA GLN A 48 6.12 -5.18 21.09
C GLN A 48 5.34 -6.36 20.53
N ASP A 49 6.03 -7.30 19.91
CA ASP A 49 5.45 -8.49 19.32
C ASP A 49 6.33 -9.73 19.56
N ASN A 50 5.71 -10.90 19.39
CA ASN A 50 6.36 -12.21 19.36
C ASN A 50 5.57 -13.08 18.38
N ILE A 51 5.81 -12.86 17.09
CA ILE A 51 5.01 -13.41 16.00
C ILE A 51 5.95 -14.06 14.98
N GLU A 52 5.52 -15.19 14.42
CA GLU A 52 6.11 -15.77 13.22
C GLU A 52 5.23 -15.44 12.01
N GLY A 53 5.85 -14.92 10.94
CA GLY A 53 5.16 -14.57 9.71
C GLY A 53 4.54 -13.16 9.70
N ARG A 54 3.63 -12.94 8.74
CA ARG A 54 3.02 -11.62 8.45
C ARG A 54 1.59 -11.57 9.00
N ILE A 55 1.24 -10.51 9.74
CA ILE A 55 -0.15 -10.25 10.16
C ILE A 55 -0.78 -9.23 9.22
N ILE A 56 -1.86 -9.64 8.55
CA ILE A 56 -2.73 -8.77 7.77
C ILE A 56 -3.87 -8.28 8.67
N ILE A 57 -4.06 -6.97 8.75
CA ILE A 57 -5.09 -6.33 9.56
C ILE A 57 -6.35 -6.06 8.73
N ALA A 58 -6.16 -5.58 7.51
CA ALA A 58 -7.26 -5.23 6.62
C ALA A 58 -6.82 -5.32 5.15
N ARG A 59 -7.80 -5.32 4.24
CA ARG A 59 -7.58 -4.97 2.84
C ARG A 59 -7.60 -3.45 2.71
N ASN A 60 -6.73 -2.89 1.88
CA ASN A 60 -6.73 -1.47 1.58
C ASN A 60 -7.97 -1.11 0.75
N VAL A 61 -8.95 -0.47 1.39
CA VAL A 61 -10.25 -0.12 0.80
C VAL A 61 -10.17 0.93 -0.30
N ASN A 62 -9.09 1.71 -0.34
CA ASN A 62 -8.85 2.77 -1.32
C ASN A 62 -7.69 2.44 -2.26
N TRP A 63 -7.27 1.18 -2.33
CA TRP A 63 -6.25 0.77 -3.27
C TRP A 63 -6.71 1.03 -4.70
N SER A 64 -5.82 1.61 -5.51
CA SER A 64 -6.02 1.80 -6.92
C SER A 64 -4.71 1.67 -7.67
N LEU A 65 -4.77 1.29 -8.95
CA LEU A 65 -3.59 1.23 -9.80
C LEU A 65 -2.87 2.60 -9.76
N PRO A 66 -1.57 2.64 -9.41
CA PRO A 66 -0.83 3.89 -9.32
C PRO A 66 -0.97 4.74 -10.59
N THR A 67 -1.27 6.03 -10.43
CA THR A 67 -1.54 6.94 -11.54
C THR A 67 -0.40 6.98 -12.56
N HIS A 68 0.85 6.91 -12.09
CA HIS A 68 2.01 6.89 -12.97
C HIS A 68 2.04 5.64 -13.88
N LEU A 69 1.58 4.48 -13.39
CA LEU A 69 1.45 3.28 -14.23
C LEU A 69 0.36 3.45 -15.28
N ARG A 70 -0.78 4.03 -14.91
CA ARG A 70 -1.85 4.35 -15.87
C ARG A 70 -1.36 5.29 -16.97
N HIS A 71 -0.57 6.31 -16.63
CA HIS A 71 0.01 7.22 -17.61
C HIS A 71 1.04 6.51 -18.50
N SER A 72 1.90 5.67 -17.93
CA SER A 72 2.90 4.92 -18.68
C SER A 72 2.28 3.91 -19.65
N LEU A 73 1.19 3.23 -19.27
CA LEU A 73 0.42 2.33 -20.15
C LEU A 73 -0.15 3.07 -21.37
N ASN A 74 -0.60 4.31 -21.18
CA ASN A 74 -1.14 5.16 -22.23
C ASN A 74 -0.06 5.98 -22.98
N SER A 75 1.23 5.76 -22.68
CA SER A 75 2.32 6.51 -23.29
C SER A 75 2.36 6.25 -24.80
N PRO A 76 2.56 7.30 -25.64
CA PRO A 76 2.82 7.09 -27.06
C PRO A 76 4.17 6.40 -27.31
N ILE A 77 5.09 6.48 -26.35
CA ILE A 77 6.44 5.91 -26.43
C ILE A 77 6.41 4.44 -25.99
N ALA A 78 6.82 3.54 -26.89
CA ALA A 78 6.80 2.09 -26.63
C ALA A 78 7.62 1.69 -25.39
N VAL A 79 8.77 2.32 -25.14
CA VAL A 79 9.60 2.07 -23.96
C VAL A 79 8.85 2.40 -22.66
N GLY A 80 8.04 3.47 -22.65
CA GLY A 80 7.22 3.82 -21.49
C GLY A 80 6.14 2.78 -21.20
N ARG A 81 5.52 2.21 -22.25
CA ARG A 81 4.54 1.13 -22.10
C ARG A 81 5.18 -0.15 -21.59
N LEU A 82 6.36 -0.53 -22.11
CA LEU A 82 7.10 -1.72 -21.66
C LEU A 82 7.46 -1.63 -20.17
N ALA A 83 8.00 -0.49 -19.71
CA ALA A 83 8.30 -0.29 -18.30
C ALA A 83 7.05 -0.38 -17.40
N ALA A 84 5.87 -0.01 -17.91
CA ALA A 84 4.62 -0.16 -17.19
C ALA A 84 4.21 -1.63 -17.01
N LEU A 85 4.51 -2.50 -17.99
CA LEU A 85 4.22 -3.93 -17.89
C LEU A 85 5.08 -4.61 -16.81
N ASP A 86 6.34 -4.23 -16.67
CA ASP A 86 7.21 -4.74 -15.59
C ASP A 86 6.64 -4.39 -14.20
N ALA A 87 6.12 -3.17 -14.05
CA ALA A 87 5.49 -2.74 -12.82
C ALA A 87 4.13 -3.41 -12.56
N LEU A 88 3.32 -3.66 -13.61
CA LEU A 88 2.11 -4.47 -13.48
C LEU A 88 2.42 -5.91 -13.05
N ASP A 89 3.44 -6.53 -13.65
CA ASP A 89 3.88 -7.88 -13.27
C ASP A 89 4.37 -7.93 -11.81
N HIS A 90 5.09 -6.90 -11.37
CA HIS A 90 5.46 -6.76 -9.96
C HIS A 90 4.22 -6.71 -9.05
N LEU A 91 3.25 -5.84 -9.35
CA LEU A 91 1.99 -5.74 -8.59
C LEU A 91 1.18 -7.04 -8.60
N TYR A 92 1.17 -7.79 -9.70
CA TYR A 92 0.51 -9.08 -9.78
C TYR A 92 1.14 -10.11 -8.84
N ARG A 93 2.48 -10.13 -8.77
CA ARG A 93 3.23 -11.06 -7.92
C ARG A 93 3.04 -10.78 -6.43
N ILE A 94 3.10 -9.51 -6.02
CA ILE A 94 2.99 -9.15 -4.60
C ILE A 94 1.53 -9.03 -4.15
N GLY A 95 0.62 -8.66 -5.05
CA GLY A 95 -0.71 -8.22 -4.68
C GLY A 95 -1.67 -9.32 -4.24
N ASN A 96 -2.66 -8.93 -3.45
CA ASN A 96 -3.81 -9.76 -3.10
C ASN A 96 -4.77 -9.95 -4.29
N ASP A 97 -5.82 -10.74 -4.12
CA ASP A 97 -6.75 -11.10 -5.21
C ASP A 97 -7.43 -9.88 -5.89
N PRO A 98 -7.91 -8.85 -5.15
CA PRO A 98 -8.35 -7.60 -5.76
C PRO A 98 -7.29 -6.94 -6.66
N VAL A 99 -6.04 -6.85 -6.19
CA VAL A 99 -4.93 -6.26 -6.96
C VAL A 99 -4.68 -7.06 -8.24
N ARG A 100 -4.55 -8.38 -8.12
CA ARG A 100 -4.34 -9.27 -9.27
C ARG A 100 -5.43 -9.11 -10.32
N ARG A 101 -6.71 -9.10 -9.91
CA ARG A 101 -7.83 -8.90 -10.83
C ARG A 101 -7.76 -7.54 -11.52
N ARG A 102 -7.41 -6.48 -10.80
CA ARG A 102 -7.27 -5.15 -11.39
C ARG A 102 -6.11 -5.11 -12.39
N VAL A 103 -4.96 -5.67 -12.04
CA VAL A 103 -3.80 -5.75 -12.94
C VAL A 103 -4.15 -6.52 -14.21
N THR A 104 -4.78 -7.70 -14.10
CA THR A 104 -5.18 -8.49 -15.27
C THR A 104 -6.15 -7.74 -16.18
N SER A 105 -7.03 -6.88 -15.63
CA SER A 105 -7.94 -6.06 -16.43
C SER A 105 -7.28 -5.00 -17.30
N GLU A 106 -6.01 -4.64 -17.03
CA GLU A 106 -5.26 -3.66 -17.85
C GLU A 106 -4.61 -4.31 -19.09
N TYR A 107 -4.64 -5.64 -19.20
CA TYR A 107 -4.15 -6.37 -20.39
C TYR A 107 -5.24 -6.59 -21.46
N GLN A 108 -6.51 -6.26 -21.16
CA GLN A 108 -7.65 -6.40 -22.06
C GLN A 108 -7.90 -5.10 -22.83
#